data_AF-W2DZ87-F1
#
_entry.id   AF-W2DZ87-F1
#
_cell.length_a   1.000
_cell.length_b   1.000
_cell.length_c   1.000
_cell.angle_alpha   90.00
_cell.angle_beta   90.00
_cell.angle_gamma   90.00
#
_symmetry.space_group_name_H-M   'P 1'
#
loop_
_entity.id
_entity.type
_entity.pdbx_description
1 polymer ?
#
loop_
_entity_poly.entity_id
_entity_poly.type
_entity_poly.pdbx_seq_one_letter_code
_entity_poly.pdbx_strand_id
1 'polypeptide(L)'
;MPFPTPLFPIEECNDLFVDACACDEQRNLVFLSAWGRDTALQEFLARLTLGAAEDGLTQFHIVVDDRSLPVFPNIDLLEKRTTRQLRGTLFGSLIHLWLFDRRCVQPDRANHFAYALLENGQSPDQRLWPLIQETCPLPLLPHWQKLVMDLLTQHDMLQLLPGSSGAVAAWRLSLQLDVLEPALGDLIRQGQLSTHAQF
;
A
#
# COMPACT_ATOMS: atom_id res chain seq x y z
N MET A 1 3.40 -22.41 -16.33
CA MET A 1 3.28 -21.08 -16.96
C MET A 1 2.76 -20.13 -15.89
N PRO A 2 3.33 -18.92 -15.72
CA PRO A 2 2.69 -17.95 -14.84
C PRO A 2 1.31 -17.62 -15.43
N PHE A 3 0.28 -17.59 -14.58
CA PHE A 3 -1.05 -17.16 -14.99
C PHE A 3 -0.96 -15.71 -15.51
N PRO A 4 -1.70 -15.34 -16.56
CA PRO A 4 -1.72 -13.97 -17.03
C PRO A 4 -2.21 -13.05 -15.90
N THR A 5 -1.46 -12.00 -15.60
CA THR A 5 -1.87 -10.99 -14.62
C THR A 5 -3.17 -10.36 -15.12
N PRO A 6 -4.25 -10.37 -14.32
CA PRO A 6 -5.51 -9.75 -14.73
C PRO A 6 -5.34 -8.25 -14.89
N LEU A 7 -6.01 -7.68 -15.90
CA LEU A 7 -6.05 -6.24 -16.16
C LEU A 7 -7.48 -5.75 -15.95
N PHE A 8 -7.63 -4.75 -15.09
CA PHE A 8 -8.92 -4.18 -14.68
C PHE A 8 -9.09 -2.78 -15.29
N PRO A 9 -10.15 -2.50 -16.07
CA PRO A 9 -10.35 -1.18 -16.63
C PRO A 9 -10.78 -0.16 -15.56
N ILE A 10 -10.47 1.12 -15.81
CA ILE A 10 -11.02 2.25 -15.05
C ILE A 10 -12.25 2.78 -15.81
N GLU A 11 -13.41 2.85 -15.16
CA GLU A 11 -14.67 3.19 -15.85
C GLU A 11 -14.67 4.60 -16.46
N GLU A 12 -14.05 5.56 -15.76
CA GLU A 12 -14.02 6.96 -16.17
C GLU A 12 -12.95 7.27 -17.23
N CYS A 13 -12.07 6.31 -17.53
CA CYS A 13 -10.93 6.52 -18.42
C CYS A 13 -10.79 5.38 -19.43
N ASN A 14 -11.02 5.72 -20.70
CA ASN A 14 -10.73 4.81 -21.79
C ASN A 14 -9.22 4.54 -21.88
N ASP A 15 -8.86 3.30 -22.25
CA ASP A 15 -7.48 2.86 -22.47
C ASP A 15 -6.54 2.93 -21.25
N LEU A 16 -7.10 2.98 -20.03
CA LEU A 16 -6.37 2.75 -18.79
C LEU A 16 -6.75 1.40 -18.18
N PHE A 17 -5.72 0.61 -17.88
CA PHE A 17 -5.87 -0.72 -17.30
C PHE A 17 -4.99 -0.86 -16.06
N VAL A 18 -5.54 -1.41 -15.00
CA VAL A 18 -4.92 -1.59 -13.70
C VAL A 18 -4.51 -3.05 -13.55
N ASP A 19 -3.25 -3.31 -13.21
CA ASP A 19 -2.76 -4.66 -12.87
C ASP A 19 -2.62 -4.89 -11.36
N ALA A 20 -2.63 -3.81 -10.57
CA ALA A 20 -2.74 -3.86 -9.13
C ALA A 20 -3.37 -2.59 -8.55
N CYS A 21 -4.28 -2.75 -7.61
CA CYS A 21 -4.82 -1.66 -6.79
C CYS A 21 -4.93 -2.13 -5.34
N ALA A 22 -4.58 -1.28 -4.38
CA ALA A 22 -4.82 -1.50 -2.97
C ALA A 22 -5.49 -0.27 -2.36
N CYS A 23 -6.56 -0.52 -1.61
CA CYS A 23 -7.27 0.48 -0.85
C CYS A 23 -7.39 0.08 0.63
N ASP A 24 -7.55 1.08 1.50
CA ASP A 24 -7.94 0.85 2.90
C ASP A 24 -9.43 0.44 3.02
N GLU A 25 -9.91 0.30 4.25
CA GLU A 25 -11.29 -0.11 4.54
C GLU A 25 -12.34 0.90 4.04
N GLN A 26 -11.95 2.17 3.91
CA GLN A 26 -12.78 3.25 3.40
C GLN A 26 -12.65 3.43 1.88
N ARG A 27 -11.93 2.52 1.21
CA ARG A 27 -11.63 2.57 -0.22
C ARG A 27 -10.72 3.74 -0.61
N ASN A 28 -10.01 4.34 0.35
CA ASN A 28 -8.99 5.34 0.03
C ASN A 28 -7.82 4.67 -0.68
N LEU A 29 -7.30 5.31 -1.73
CA LEU A 29 -6.22 4.76 -2.53
C LEU A 29 -4.91 4.72 -1.74
N VAL A 30 -4.34 3.52 -1.56
CA VAL A 30 -3.00 3.31 -1.01
C VAL A 30 -2.00 3.04 -2.11
N PHE A 31 -2.38 2.25 -3.12
CA PHE A 31 -1.53 1.93 -4.27
C PHE A 31 -2.35 1.69 -5.53
N LEU A 32 -1.87 2.20 -6.66
CA LEU A 32 -2.37 1.93 -8.01
C LEU A 32 -1.18 1.67 -8.92
N SER A 33 -1.27 0.60 -9.69
CA SER A 33 -0.40 0.33 -10.82
C SER A 33 -1.27 0.26 -12.07
N ALA A 34 -1.06 1.20 -12.99
CA ALA A 34 -1.89 1.39 -14.17
C ALA A 34 -1.05 1.53 -15.44
N TRP A 35 -1.61 1.05 -16.54
CA TRP A 35 -1.00 1.02 -17.86
C TRP A 35 -1.91 1.72 -18.86
N GLY A 36 -1.31 2.50 -19.75
CA GLY A 36 -2.04 3.09 -20.85
C GLY A 36 -1.21 4.00 -21.72
N ARG A 37 -1.88 4.71 -22.63
CA ARG A 37 -1.26 5.70 -23.51
C ARG A 37 -0.92 6.96 -22.73
N ASP A 38 0.11 7.69 -23.18
CA ASP A 38 0.56 8.94 -22.55
C ASP A 38 -0.60 9.93 -22.37
N THR A 39 -1.41 10.13 -23.41
CA THR A 39 -2.55 11.06 -23.38
C THR A 39 -3.61 10.67 -22.35
N ALA A 40 -4.00 9.39 -22.30
CA ALA A 40 -5.01 8.90 -21.35
C ALA A 40 -4.53 9.03 -19.90
N LEU A 41 -3.25 8.76 -19.66
CA LEU A 41 -2.62 8.88 -18.34
C LEU A 41 -2.52 10.35 -17.90
N GLN A 42 -2.11 11.26 -18.80
CA GLN A 42 -2.06 12.69 -18.51
C GLN A 42 -3.45 13.26 -18.21
N GLU A 43 -4.46 12.89 -19.01
CA GLU A 43 -5.84 13.27 -18.78
C GLU A 43 -6.32 12.79 -17.40
N PHE A 44 -6.12 11.51 -17.07
CA PHE A 44 -6.49 10.96 -15.77
C PHE A 44 -5.81 11.70 -14.61
N LEU A 45 -4.50 11.94 -14.67
CA LEU A 45 -3.80 12.70 -13.63
C LEU A 45 -4.28 14.15 -13.53
N ALA A 46 -4.60 14.78 -14.66
CA ALA A 46 -5.13 16.14 -14.67
C ALA A 46 -6.50 16.19 -14.00
N ARG A 47 -7.40 15.27 -14.35
CA ARG A 47 -8.74 15.16 -13.75
C ARG A 47 -8.68 14.87 -12.26
N LEU A 48 -7.80 13.97 -11.82
CA LEU A 48 -7.53 13.75 -10.40
C LEU A 48 -7.07 15.04 -9.69
N THR A 49 -6.20 15.84 -10.33
CA THR A 49 -5.71 17.11 -9.76
C THR A 49 -6.81 18.17 -9.67
N LEU A 50 -7.76 18.19 -10.61
CA LEU A 50 -8.88 19.12 -10.62
C LEU A 50 -9.93 18.81 -9.54
N GLY A 51 -10.02 17.55 -9.08
CA GLY A 51 -10.91 17.15 -8.00
C GLY A 51 -12.38 17.45 -8.33
N ALA A 52 -13.04 18.30 -7.54
CA ALA A 52 -14.44 18.69 -7.76
C ALA A 52 -14.62 19.83 -8.77
N ALA A 53 -13.53 20.41 -9.30
CA ALA A 53 -13.60 21.41 -10.36
C ALA A 53 -13.96 20.77 -11.71
N GLU A 54 -14.26 21.62 -12.71
CA GLU A 54 -14.73 21.24 -14.05
C GLU A 54 -14.09 19.94 -14.61
N ASP A 55 -14.92 18.91 -14.82
CA ASP A 55 -14.56 17.57 -15.33
C ASP A 55 -13.47 16.80 -14.55
N GLY A 56 -13.19 17.24 -13.31
CA GLY A 56 -12.29 16.57 -12.39
C GLY A 56 -12.86 15.28 -11.78
N LEU A 57 -12.00 14.55 -11.09
CA LEU A 57 -12.31 13.27 -10.44
C LEU A 57 -11.97 13.34 -8.94
N THR A 58 -13.01 13.26 -8.10
CA THR A 58 -12.86 13.05 -6.65
C THR A 58 -12.79 11.57 -6.28
N GLN A 59 -13.23 10.69 -7.18
CA GLN A 59 -13.18 9.24 -7.10
C GLN A 59 -13.16 8.67 -8.52
N PHE A 60 -12.77 7.41 -8.65
CA PHE A 60 -12.89 6.63 -9.89
C PHE A 60 -13.26 5.19 -9.56
N HIS A 61 -13.65 4.40 -10.55
CA HIS A 61 -14.04 3.02 -10.35
C HIS A 61 -13.15 2.05 -11.12
N ILE A 62 -12.77 0.95 -10.46
CA ILE A 62 -12.06 -0.17 -11.07
C ILE A 62 -13.04 -1.31 -11.24
N VAL A 63 -13.13 -1.86 -12.46
CA VAL A 63 -14.00 -3.01 -12.74
C VAL A 63 -13.27 -4.31 -12.44
N VAL A 64 -13.71 -5.03 -11.41
CA VAL A 64 -13.17 -6.33 -10.99
C VAL A 64 -14.31 -7.34 -10.97
N ASP A 65 -14.18 -8.43 -11.73
CA ASP A 65 -15.20 -9.49 -11.84
C ASP A 65 -16.63 -8.94 -12.10
N ASP A 66 -16.75 -8.05 -13.10
CA ASP A 66 -17.98 -7.34 -13.48
C ASP A 66 -18.58 -6.43 -12.38
N ARG A 67 -17.82 -6.14 -11.32
CA ARG A 67 -18.21 -5.21 -10.26
C ARG A 67 -17.42 -3.91 -10.38
N SER A 68 -18.15 -2.81 -10.41
CA SER A 68 -17.59 -1.46 -10.28
C SER A 68 -17.23 -1.20 -8.82
N LEU A 69 -15.93 -1.08 -8.53
CA LEU A 69 -15.43 -0.85 -7.18
C LEU A 69 -14.90 0.58 -7.06
N PRO A 70 -15.46 1.43 -6.16
CA PRO A 70 -15.03 2.81 -6.02
C PRO A 70 -13.64 2.91 -5.39
N VAL A 71 -12.90 3.93 -5.78
CA VAL A 71 -11.56 4.26 -5.27
C VAL A 71 -11.50 5.77 -5.01
N PHE A 72 -11.09 6.14 -3.80
CA PHE A 72 -11.03 7.52 -3.34
C PHE A 72 -9.56 7.97 -3.21
N PRO A 73 -8.99 8.68 -4.20
CA PRO A 73 -7.62 9.14 -4.14
C PRO A 73 -7.47 10.39 -3.26
N ASN A 74 -6.55 10.37 -2.30
CA ASN A 74 -6.12 11.56 -1.59
C ASN A 74 -4.87 12.16 -2.26
N ILE A 75 -5.07 13.05 -3.22
CA ILE A 75 -4.00 13.61 -4.05
C ILE A 75 -2.89 14.26 -3.24
N ASP A 76 -3.23 14.88 -2.10
CA ASP A 76 -2.26 15.53 -1.22
C ASP A 76 -1.32 14.56 -0.53
N LEU A 77 -1.63 13.26 -0.51
CA LEU A 77 -0.79 12.20 0.06
C LEU A 77 -0.16 11.29 -1.00
N LEU A 78 -0.65 11.31 -2.23
CA LEU A 78 -0.16 10.46 -3.30
C LEU A 78 1.14 11.00 -3.90
N GLU A 79 2.06 10.08 -4.14
CA GLU A 79 3.21 10.27 -5.01
C GLU A 79 2.99 9.53 -6.32
N LYS A 80 3.65 10.00 -7.38
CA LYS A 80 3.62 9.37 -8.70
C LYS A 80 5.00 8.91 -9.14
N ARG A 81 5.05 7.74 -9.78
CA ARG A 81 6.21 7.28 -10.56
C ARG A 81 5.74 6.79 -11.91
N THR A 82 6.50 7.08 -12.96
CA THR A 82 6.16 6.64 -14.31
C THR A 82 7.36 6.04 -15.01
N THR A 83 7.16 4.93 -15.71
CA THR A 83 8.17 4.31 -16.56
C THR A 83 7.65 4.21 -17.99
N ARG A 84 8.44 4.68 -18.97
CA ARG A 84 8.14 4.50 -20.40
C ARG A 84 8.69 3.15 -20.86
N GLN A 85 7.99 2.08 -20.52
CA GLN A 85 8.55 0.73 -20.56
C GLN A 85 8.45 0.06 -21.94
N LEU A 86 7.48 0.44 -22.79
CA LEU A 86 7.26 -0.22 -24.09
C LEU A 86 7.10 0.80 -25.22
N ARG A 87 8.15 0.96 -26.02
CA ARG A 87 8.13 1.76 -27.26
C ARG A 87 7.85 0.85 -28.46
N GLY A 88 7.19 1.38 -29.50
CA GLY A 88 7.00 0.68 -30.77
C GLY A 88 5.98 -0.47 -30.74
N THR A 89 5.05 -0.46 -29.78
CA THR A 89 3.94 -1.42 -29.80
C THR A 89 2.92 -1.05 -30.90
N LEU A 90 2.06 -2.00 -31.29
CA LEU A 90 0.94 -1.74 -32.21
C LEU A 90 0.02 -0.61 -31.72
N PHE A 91 0.04 -0.29 -30.43
CA PHE A 91 -0.78 0.74 -29.78
C PHE A 91 -0.01 2.05 -29.49
N GLY A 92 1.23 2.17 -29.96
CA GLY A 92 2.11 3.31 -29.68
C GLY A 92 3.00 3.07 -28.45
N SER A 93 3.32 4.14 -27.72
CA SER A 93 4.11 4.05 -26.48
C SER A 93 3.20 3.80 -25.28
N LEU A 94 3.40 2.69 -24.60
CA LEU A 94 2.73 2.36 -23.34
C LEU A 94 3.54 2.86 -22.16
N ILE A 95 2.84 3.48 -21.21
CA ILE A 95 3.41 4.01 -19.98
C ILE A 95 2.84 3.23 -18.80
N HIS A 96 3.72 2.94 -17.86
CA HIS A 96 3.39 2.41 -16.55
C HIS A 96 3.34 3.56 -15.55
N LEU A 97 2.20 3.74 -14.88
CA LEU A 97 1.99 4.69 -13.80
C LEU A 97 1.85 3.95 -12.48
N TRP A 98 2.62 4.37 -11.48
CA TRP A 98 2.35 4.08 -10.08
C TRP A 98 1.84 5.34 -9.39
N LEU A 99 0.71 5.23 -8.72
CA LEU A 99 0.25 6.18 -7.70
C LEU A 99 0.27 5.47 -6.36
N PHE A 100 0.86 6.08 -5.34
CA PHE A 100 0.97 5.44 -4.03
C PHE A 100 0.99 6.47 -2.92
N ASP A 101 0.43 6.12 -1.78
CA ASP A 101 0.52 6.95 -0.58
C ASP A 101 2.00 7.12 -0.20
N ARG A 102 2.47 8.35 0.03
CA ARG A 102 3.86 8.65 0.41
C ARG A 102 4.33 7.85 1.63
N ARG A 103 3.41 7.44 2.50
CA ARG A 103 3.68 6.60 3.68
C ARG A 103 4.05 5.16 3.34
N CYS A 104 3.97 4.77 2.06
CA CYS A 104 4.57 3.55 1.53
C CYS A 104 6.10 3.65 1.38
N VAL A 105 6.65 4.87 1.32
CA VAL A 105 8.09 5.14 1.14
C VAL A 105 8.71 5.64 2.43
N GLN A 106 8.05 6.58 3.11
CA GLN A 106 8.54 7.16 4.37
C GLN A 106 7.46 7.07 5.45
N PRO A 107 7.71 6.36 6.57
CA PRO A 107 6.77 6.30 7.67
C PRO A 107 6.42 7.68 8.23
N ASP A 108 5.15 7.86 8.60
CA ASP A 108 4.73 8.98 9.42
C ASP A 108 5.14 8.71 10.87
N ARG A 109 6.34 9.19 11.24
CA ARG A 109 6.91 9.00 12.58
C ARG A 109 6.18 9.77 13.66
N ALA A 110 5.43 10.84 13.31
CA ALA A 110 4.69 11.62 14.29
C ALA A 110 3.41 10.89 14.72
N ASN A 111 2.77 10.19 13.78
CA ASN A 111 1.55 9.41 14.03
C ASN A 111 1.82 7.90 14.16
N HIS A 112 3.08 7.48 14.14
CA HIS A 112 3.52 6.09 14.19
C HIS A 112 2.81 5.18 13.18
N PHE A 113 2.70 5.68 11.94
CA PHE A 113 1.89 5.10 10.90
C PHE A 113 2.70 4.85 9.63
N ALA A 114 2.49 3.71 8.98
CA ALA A 114 3.07 3.42 7.68
C ALA A 114 2.23 2.45 6.85
N TYR A 115 2.49 2.42 5.55
CA TYR A 115 2.00 1.36 4.66
C TYR A 115 3.18 0.52 4.14
N ALA A 116 2.96 -0.78 3.94
CA ALA A 116 3.89 -1.66 3.26
C ALA A 116 3.22 -2.27 2.03
N LEU A 117 3.90 -2.23 0.90
CA LEU A 117 3.48 -2.89 -0.34
C LEU A 117 4.29 -4.17 -0.53
N LEU A 118 3.60 -5.29 -0.66
CA LEU A 118 4.19 -6.61 -0.85
C LEU A 118 3.63 -7.23 -2.12
N GLU A 119 4.50 -7.80 -2.94
CA GLU A 119 4.07 -8.62 -4.06
C GLU A 119 3.56 -9.98 -3.55
N ASN A 120 2.59 -10.55 -4.24
CA ASN A 120 2.06 -11.87 -3.89
C ASN A 120 3.18 -12.93 -3.85
N GLY A 121 3.29 -13.63 -2.72
CA GLY A 121 4.30 -14.67 -2.49
C GLY A 121 5.57 -14.18 -1.78
N GLN A 122 5.72 -12.88 -1.50
CA GLN A 122 6.77 -12.38 -0.61
C GLN A 122 6.47 -12.73 0.85
N SER A 123 7.51 -13.06 1.62
CA SER A 123 7.37 -13.29 3.07
C SER A 123 7.10 -11.96 3.79
N PRO A 124 5.97 -11.82 4.51
CA PRO A 124 5.64 -10.59 5.22
C PRO A 124 6.73 -10.17 6.22
N ASP A 125 7.27 -11.14 6.96
CA ASP A 125 8.25 -10.92 8.02
C ASP A 125 9.48 -10.12 7.55
N GLN A 126 9.98 -10.43 6.35
CA GLN A 126 11.18 -9.80 5.80
C GLN A 126 10.94 -8.34 5.41
N ARG A 127 9.73 -7.98 4.98
CA ARG A 127 9.40 -6.61 4.56
C ARG A 127 8.84 -5.77 5.69
N LEU A 128 8.05 -6.36 6.58
CA LEU A 128 7.36 -5.65 7.65
C LEU A 128 8.29 -5.34 8.83
N TRP A 129 9.24 -6.22 9.17
CA TRP A 129 10.10 -5.98 10.34
C TRP A 129 10.95 -4.71 10.24
N PRO A 130 11.68 -4.43 9.14
CA PRO A 130 12.39 -3.16 9.00
C PRO A 130 11.47 -1.94 9.10
N LEU A 131 10.25 -2.03 8.56
CA LEU A 131 9.26 -0.95 8.63
C LEU A 131 8.79 -0.70 10.06
N ILE A 132 8.54 -1.77 10.82
CA ILE A 132 8.18 -1.70 12.25
C ILE A 132 9.31 -1.03 13.03
N GLN A 133 10.57 -1.43 12.81
CA GLN A 133 11.72 -0.83 13.47
C GLN A 133 11.91 0.65 13.12
N GLU A 134 11.61 1.06 11.88
CA GLU A 134 11.70 2.46 11.47
C GLU A 134 10.58 3.33 12.04
N THR A 135 9.38 2.77 12.18
CA THR A 135 8.16 3.51 12.59
C THR A 135 8.00 3.57 14.11
N CYS A 136 8.43 2.52 14.82
CA CYS A 136 8.31 2.41 16.26
C CYS A 136 9.38 3.26 16.97
N PRO A 137 9.00 4.15 17.91
CA PRO A 137 9.98 4.92 18.69
C PRO A 137 10.66 4.09 19.79
N LEU A 138 10.14 2.90 20.09
CA LEU A 138 10.69 2.03 21.13
C LEU A 138 11.86 1.20 20.59
N PRO A 139 12.91 0.95 21.40
CA PRO A 139 14.06 0.16 20.96
C PRO A 139 13.68 -1.32 20.85
N LEU A 140 13.38 -1.77 19.63
CA LEU A 140 13.05 -3.16 19.33
C LEU A 140 14.30 -3.95 18.93
N LEU A 141 14.55 -5.06 19.62
CA LEU A 141 15.69 -5.94 19.33
C LEU A 141 15.36 -6.94 18.21
N PRO A 142 16.32 -7.31 17.33
CA PRO A 142 16.04 -8.20 16.20
C PRO A 142 15.41 -9.55 16.58
N HIS A 143 15.83 -10.17 17.69
CA HIS A 143 15.28 -11.44 18.13
C HIS A 143 13.87 -11.34 18.72
N TRP A 144 13.35 -10.12 18.95
CA TRP A 144 11.97 -9.90 19.37
C TRP A 144 10.98 -9.96 18.21
N GLN A 145 11.47 -9.99 16.96
CA GLN A 145 10.68 -9.86 15.75
C GLN A 145 9.37 -10.64 15.79
N LYS A 146 9.43 -11.95 16.04
CA LYS A 146 8.25 -12.82 16.01
C LYS A 146 7.20 -12.39 17.04
N LEU A 147 7.61 -12.25 18.31
CA LEU A 147 6.70 -11.89 19.40
C LEU A 147 6.10 -10.49 19.20
N VAL A 148 6.89 -9.54 18.71
CA VAL A 148 6.40 -8.18 18.43
C VAL A 148 5.42 -8.19 17.26
N MET A 149 5.71 -8.90 16.17
CA MET A 149 4.78 -9.00 15.04
C MET A 149 3.47 -9.68 15.43
N ASP A 150 3.54 -10.75 16.23
CA ASP A 150 2.36 -11.44 16.77
C ASP A 150 1.53 -10.48 17.64
N LEU A 151 2.18 -9.74 18.54
CA LEU A 151 1.54 -8.74 19.41
C LEU A 151 0.87 -7.62 18.59
N LEU A 152 1.56 -7.05 17.61
CA LEU A 152 1.02 -5.98 16.76
C LEU A 152 -0.20 -6.46 15.96
N THR A 153 -0.19 -7.71 15.49
CA THR A 153 -1.32 -8.31 14.78
C THR A 153 -2.50 -8.55 15.72
N GLN A 154 -2.25 -9.05 16.94
CA GLN A 154 -3.28 -9.29 17.95
C GLN A 154 -3.99 -8.01 18.42
N HIS A 155 -3.28 -6.88 18.42
CA HIS A 155 -3.82 -5.58 18.81
C HIS A 155 -4.26 -4.71 17.63
N ASP A 156 -4.45 -5.30 16.43
CA ASP A 156 -4.89 -4.57 15.23
C ASP A 156 -3.97 -3.41 14.81
N MET A 157 -2.71 -3.40 15.27
CA MET A 157 -1.71 -2.38 14.90
C MET A 157 -1.00 -2.74 13.60
N LEU A 158 -0.98 -4.02 13.21
CA LEU A 158 -0.42 -4.51 11.96
C LEU A 158 -1.48 -5.33 11.22
N GLN A 159 -1.97 -4.81 10.10
CA GLN A 159 -3.13 -5.39 9.42
C GLN A 159 -2.91 -5.46 7.90
N LEU A 160 -3.38 -6.54 7.29
CA LEU A 160 -3.52 -6.64 5.84
C LEU A 160 -4.76 -5.85 5.40
N LEU A 161 -4.62 -4.98 4.41
CA LEU A 161 -5.75 -4.21 3.88
C LEU A 161 -6.68 -5.10 3.04
N PRO A 162 -8.02 -4.97 3.21
CA PRO A 162 -8.97 -5.83 2.50
C PRO A 162 -9.21 -5.42 1.04
N GLY A 163 -8.86 -4.19 0.67
CA GLY A 163 -9.16 -3.58 -0.64
C GLY A 163 -8.13 -3.85 -1.74
N SER A 164 -7.42 -4.98 -1.69
CA SER A 164 -6.40 -5.33 -2.70
C SER A 164 -6.99 -6.09 -3.88
N SER A 165 -6.60 -5.71 -5.09
CA SER A 165 -6.89 -6.38 -6.37
C SER A 165 -5.60 -6.50 -7.17
N GLY A 166 -5.36 -7.66 -7.80
CA GLY A 166 -4.15 -7.91 -8.60
C GLY A 166 -2.96 -8.44 -7.79
N ALA A 167 -1.74 -8.07 -8.20
CA ALA A 167 -0.50 -8.71 -7.76
C ALA A 167 0.13 -8.15 -6.46
N VAL A 168 -0.46 -7.10 -5.88
CA VAL A 168 0.10 -6.38 -4.73
C VAL A 168 -0.87 -6.40 -3.55
N ALA A 169 -0.37 -6.85 -2.40
CA ALA A 169 -1.01 -6.73 -1.10
C ALA A 169 -0.46 -5.51 -0.37
N ALA A 170 -1.35 -4.75 0.29
CA ALA A 170 -0.95 -3.62 1.13
C ALA A 170 -1.18 -3.95 2.61
N TRP A 171 -0.22 -3.63 3.45
CA TRP A 171 -0.30 -3.75 4.90
C TRP A 171 -0.29 -2.36 5.53
N ARG A 172 -1.06 -2.18 6.59
CA ARG A 172 -1.06 -0.99 7.43
C ARG A 172 -0.36 -1.30 8.75
N LEU A 173 0.55 -0.40 9.11
CA LEU A 173 1.10 -0.30 10.46
C LEU A 173 0.55 0.98 11.10
N SER A 174 -0.11 0.86 12.24
CA SER A 174 -0.65 1.98 13.01
C SER A 174 -0.43 1.70 14.49
N LEU A 175 0.68 2.17 15.04
CA LEU A 175 1.07 1.86 16.42
C LEU A 175 0.26 2.68 17.43
N GLN A 176 -0.24 2.02 18.47
CA GLN A 176 -0.86 2.64 19.63
C GLN A 176 0.09 2.48 20.82
N LEU A 177 0.90 3.52 21.08
CA LEU A 177 1.99 3.42 22.07
C LEU A 177 1.48 3.19 23.50
N ASP A 178 0.32 3.75 23.83
CA ASP A 178 -0.37 3.56 25.10
C ASP A 178 -0.75 2.10 25.38
N VAL A 179 -0.94 1.30 24.32
CA VAL A 179 -1.19 -0.14 24.40
C VAL A 179 0.11 -0.94 24.25
N LEU A 180 0.99 -0.53 23.33
CA LEU A 180 2.21 -1.24 23.00
C LEU A 180 3.25 -1.20 24.13
N GLU A 181 3.45 -0.05 24.77
CA GLU A 181 4.45 0.12 25.84
C GLU A 181 4.17 -0.79 27.05
N PRO A 182 2.94 -0.83 27.63
CA PRO A 182 2.63 -1.75 28.71
C PRO A 182 2.77 -3.21 28.30
N ALA A 183 2.30 -3.58 27.11
CA ALA A 183 2.33 -4.96 26.62
C ALA A 183 3.76 -5.47 26.45
N LEU A 184 4.66 -4.68 25.85
CA LEU A 184 6.09 -5.03 25.77
C LEU A 184 6.70 -5.12 27.18
N GLY A 185 6.34 -4.19 28.08
CA GLY A 185 6.79 -4.22 29.47
C GLY A 185 6.39 -5.50 30.21
N ASP A 186 5.19 -6.00 29.98
CA ASP A 186 4.71 -7.25 30.57
C ASP A 186 5.45 -8.47 30.01
N LEU A 187 5.68 -8.53 28.70
CA LEU A 187 6.45 -9.61 28.08
C LEU A 187 7.90 -9.64 28.60
N ILE A 188 8.50 -8.48 28.87
CA ILE A 188 9.82 -8.37 29.50
C ILE A 188 9.77 -8.87 30.96
N ARG A 189 8.78 -8.44 31.75
CA ARG A 189 8.62 -8.89 33.15
C ARG A 189 8.37 -10.40 33.26
N GLN A 190 7.71 -10.99 32.27
CA GLN A 190 7.46 -12.43 32.17
C GLN A 190 8.67 -13.22 31.62
N GLY A 191 9.74 -12.54 31.21
CA GLY A 191 10.94 -13.17 30.66
C GLY A 191 10.79 -13.71 29.24
N GLN A 192 9.70 -13.37 28.53
CA GLN A 192 9.49 -13.74 27.13
C GLN A 192 10.32 -12.86 26.19
N LEU A 193 10.51 -11.59 26.54
CA LEU A 193 11.43 -10.67 25.88
C LEU A 193 12.64 -10.42 26.79
N SER A 194 13.83 -10.70 26.29
CA SER A 194 15.10 -10.47 26.99
C SER A 194 16.03 -9.56 26.19
N THR A 195 16.92 -8.86 26.88
CA THR A 195 17.99 -8.05 26.25
C THR A 195 19.09 -8.90 25.64
N HIS A 196 19.20 -10.17 26.02
CA HIS A 196 20.13 -11.15 25.47
C HIS A 196 19.39 -12.12 24.55
N ALA A 197 19.97 -12.43 23.39
CA ALA A 197 19.47 -13.51 22.55
C ALA A 197 19.71 -14.85 23.27
N GLN A 198 18.65 -15.64 23.47
CA GLN A 198 18.77 -17.02 23.93
C GLN A 198 19.09 -17.87 22.70
N PHE A 199 20.29 -18.46 22.67
CA PHE A 199 20.74 -19.38 21.62
C PHE A 199 20.40 -20.83 21.97
#